data_AF-A0A2S9F6R5-F1
#
_entry.id   AF-A0A2S9F6R5-F1
#
_cell.length_a   1.000
_cell.length_b   1.000
_cell.length_c   1.000
_cell.angle_alpha   90.00
_cell.angle_beta   90.00
_cell.angle_gamma   90.00
#
_symmetry.space_group_name_H-M   'P 1'
#
loop_
_entity.id
_entity.type
_entity.pdbx_description
1 polymer ?
#
loop_
_entity_poly.entity_id
_entity_poly.type
_entity_poly.pdbx_seq_one_letter_code
_entity_poly.pdbx_strand_id
1 'polypeptide(L)'
;KALARSNALKSLDGKRFPHIRFRSESVTATDVGFRLDGTLEIHGTARDRVIDLHVEETADGWRMSCDAEVSQAEFGVKPYSMMMGAMKVADAVTVSFTAERAKDA
;
A
#
# COMPACT_ATOMS: atom_id res chain seq x y z
N LYS A 1 -7.03 -10.98 16.39
CA LYS A 1 -6.84 -10.64 14.96
C LYS A 1 -8.15 -10.53 14.16
N ALA A 2 -9.16 -11.38 14.38
CA ALA A 2 -10.42 -11.35 13.61
C ALA A 2 -11.20 -10.01 13.67
N LEU A 3 -11.28 -9.37 14.84
CA LEU A 3 -12.00 -8.10 15.01
C LEU A 3 -11.36 -6.95 14.21
N ALA A 4 -10.03 -6.83 14.26
CA ALA A 4 -9.29 -5.83 13.48
C ALA A 4 -9.53 -6.01 11.97
N ARG A 5 -9.50 -7.25 11.47
CA ARG A 5 -9.83 -7.55 10.07
C ARG A 5 -11.26 -7.16 9.72
N SER A 6 -12.23 -7.49 10.57
CA SER A 6 -13.64 -7.13 10.35
C SER A 6 -13.84 -5.62 10.27
N ASN A 7 -13.23 -4.87 11.19
CA ASN A 7 -13.26 -3.41 11.20
C ASN A 7 -12.61 -2.82 9.94
N ALA A 8 -11.43 -3.33 9.55
CA ALA A 8 -10.74 -2.89 8.33
C ALA A 8 -11.58 -3.13 7.08
N LEU A 9 -12.15 -4.34 6.91
CA LEU A 9 -13.02 -4.67 5.77
C LEU A 9 -14.28 -3.80 5.73
N LYS A 10 -14.82 -3.41 6.89
CA LYS A 10 -15.95 -2.49 6.97
C LYS A 10 -15.56 -1.06 6.59
N SER A 11 -14.43 -0.55 7.08
CA SER A 11 -13.93 0.79 6.72
C SER A 11 -13.59 0.90 5.24
N LEU A 12 -13.02 -0.15 4.64
CA LEU A 12 -12.65 -0.23 3.23
C LEU A 12 -13.82 -0.58 2.29
N ASP A 13 -15.02 -0.83 2.82
CA ASP A 13 -16.17 -1.39 2.07
C ASP A 13 -15.74 -2.55 1.14
N GLY A 14 -15.02 -3.52 1.70
CA GLY A 14 -14.36 -4.58 0.94
C GLY A 14 -15.31 -5.52 0.17
N LYS A 15 -16.62 -5.44 0.40
CA LYS A 15 -17.62 -6.13 -0.43
C LYS A 15 -17.84 -5.42 -1.76
N ARG A 16 -17.83 -4.08 -1.76
CA ARG A 16 -18.00 -3.25 -2.96
C ARG A 16 -16.68 -3.00 -3.67
N PHE A 17 -15.59 -2.84 -2.92
CA PHE A 17 -14.25 -2.59 -3.43
C PHE A 17 -13.28 -3.69 -2.97
N PRO A 18 -13.31 -4.87 -3.59
CA PRO A 18 -12.58 -6.05 -3.11
C PRO A 18 -11.06 -5.98 -3.33
N HIS A 19 -10.56 -4.98 -4.05
CA HIS A 19 -9.15 -4.85 -4.40
C HIS A 19 -8.63 -3.45 -4.13
N ILE A 20 -7.39 -3.39 -3.68
CA ILE A 20 -6.51 -2.23 -3.75
C ILE A 20 -5.52 -2.51 -4.87
N ARG A 21 -5.29 -1.55 -5.76
CA ARG A 21 -4.41 -1.74 -6.92
C ARG A 21 -3.46 -0.57 -7.08
N PHE A 22 -2.17 -0.87 -7.16
CA PHE A 22 -1.19 0.06 -7.69
C PHE A 22 -0.81 -0.39 -9.11
N ARG A 23 -0.79 0.54 -10.05
CA ARG A 23 -0.34 0.31 -11.42
C ARG A 23 0.73 1.34 -11.75
N SER A 24 1.96 0.87 -11.99
CA SER A 24 3.02 1.72 -12.50
C SER A 24 2.72 2.15 -13.95
N GLU A 25 3.02 3.41 -14.23
CA GLU A 25 2.95 4.02 -15.56
C GLU A 25 4.35 4.27 -16.10
N SER A 26 5.30 4.57 -15.22
CA SER A 26 6.72 4.61 -15.54
C SER A 26 7.57 3.98 -14.44
N VAL A 27 8.75 3.51 -14.83
CA VAL A 27 9.74 2.89 -13.94
C VAL A 27 11.09 3.50 -14.28
N THR A 28 11.69 4.20 -13.32
CA THR A 28 12.98 4.85 -13.49
C THR A 28 13.99 4.21 -12.55
N ALA A 29 15.14 3.76 -13.07
CA ALA A 29 16.20 3.21 -12.23
C ALA A 29 16.80 4.28 -11.31
N THR A 30 17.18 3.88 -10.10
CA THR A 30 17.90 4.68 -9.11
C THR A 30 19.14 3.93 -8.64
N ASP A 31 19.98 4.55 -7.82
CA ASP A 31 21.21 3.92 -7.29
C ASP A 31 20.92 2.69 -6.41
N VAL A 32 19.70 2.59 -5.87
CA VAL A 32 19.33 1.56 -4.87
C VAL A 32 18.09 0.76 -5.28
N GLY A 33 17.60 0.92 -6.51
CA GLY A 33 16.40 0.24 -7.01
C GLY A 33 15.67 1.03 -8.08
N PHE A 34 14.38 1.32 -7.86
CA PHE A 34 13.52 1.99 -8.84
C PHE A 34 12.61 3.03 -8.20
N ARG A 35 12.35 4.12 -8.93
CA ARG A 35 11.23 5.03 -8.69
C ARG A 35 10.07 4.61 -9.60
N LEU A 36 8.92 4.33 -9.00
CA LEU A 36 7.69 3.95 -9.70
C LEU A 36 6.70 5.11 -9.63
N ASP A 37 6.44 5.76 -10.75
CA ASP A 37 5.34 6.72 -10.87
C ASP A 37 4.12 5.97 -11.43
N GLY A 38 2.98 6.05 -10.74
CA GLY A 38 1.78 5.32 -11.13
C GLY A 38 0.52 5.70 -10.37
N THR A 39 -0.55 4.99 -10.64
CA THR A 39 -1.86 5.23 -10.04
C THR A 39 -2.16 4.20 -8.95
N LEU A 40 -2.50 4.67 -7.75
CA LEU A 40 -3.05 3.88 -6.64
C LEU A 40 -4.56 4.02 -6.58
N GLU A 41 -5.27 2.90 -6.60
CA GLU A 41 -6.73 2.83 -6.43
C GLU A 41 -7.07 2.13 -5.10
N ILE A 42 -7.79 2.85 -4.24
CA ILE A 42 -8.34 2.34 -2.98
C ILE A 42 -9.79 2.81 -2.88
N HIS A 43 -10.71 1.91 -2.50
CA HIS A 43 -12.11 2.26 -2.24
C HIS A 43 -12.76 3.02 -3.43
N GLY A 44 -12.45 2.59 -4.66
CA GLY A 44 -12.94 3.19 -5.91
C GLY A 44 -12.39 4.57 -6.23
N THR A 45 -11.42 5.07 -5.45
CA THR A 45 -10.78 6.37 -5.65
C THR A 45 -9.36 6.15 -6.16
N ALA A 46 -9.02 6.78 -7.29
CA ALA A 46 -7.69 6.73 -7.89
C ALA A 46 -6.88 8.00 -7.57
N ARG A 47 -5.60 7.84 -7.26
CA ARG A 47 -4.64 8.93 -7.01
C ARG A 47 -3.27 8.58 -7.54
N ASP A 48 -2.59 9.56 -8.10
CA ASP A 48 -1.21 9.42 -8.52
C ASP A 48 -0.31 9.28 -7.29
N ARG A 49 0.63 8.34 -7.39
CA ARG A 49 1.59 7.99 -6.35
C ARG A 49 2.95 7.70 -6.93
N VAL A 50 3.94 8.07 -6.13
CA VAL A 50 5.32 7.71 -6.35
C VAL A 50 5.72 6.72 -5.27
N ILE A 51 6.31 5.61 -5.68
CA ILE A 51 6.84 4.58 -4.79
C ILE A 51 8.33 4.44 -5.07
N ASP A 52 9.14 4.68 -4.06
CA ASP A 52 10.57 4.38 -4.11
C ASP A 52 10.77 2.93 -3.66
N LEU A 53 11.08 2.05 -4.62
CA LEU A 53 11.29 0.62 -4.43
C LEU A 53 12.78 0.34 -4.29
N HIS A 54 13.20 -0.13 -3.11
CA HIS A 54 14.54 -0.64 -2.89
C HIS A 54 14.68 -2.04 -3.48
N VAL A 55 15.81 -2.33 -4.11
CA VAL A 55 16.11 -3.64 -4.69
C VAL A 55 17.51 -4.09 -4.29
N GLU A 56 17.58 -5.22 -3.62
CA GLU A 56 18.83 -5.90 -3.27
C GLU A 56 19.01 -7.13 -4.14
N GLU A 57 20.16 -7.27 -4.78
CA GLU A 57 20.54 -8.55 -5.38
C GLU A 57 20.93 -9.54 -4.28
N THR A 58 20.43 -10.77 -4.40
CA THR A 58 20.76 -11.89 -3.52
C THR A 58 21.43 -13.01 -4.32
N ALA A 59 21.90 -14.06 -3.63
CA ALA A 59 22.44 -15.25 -4.29
C ALA A 59 21.43 -15.88 -5.26
N ASP A 60 20.15 -15.92 -4.85
CA ASP A 60 19.10 -16.66 -5.54
C ASP A 60 18.19 -15.77 -6.41
N GLY A 61 18.36 -14.44 -6.36
CA GLY A 61 17.37 -13.54 -6.94
C GLY A 61 17.54 -12.07 -6.58
N TRP A 62 16.39 -11.42 -6.42
CA TRP A 62 16.25 -10.05 -5.95
C TRP A 62 15.27 -10.00 -4.79
N ARG A 63 15.60 -9.21 -3.77
CA ARG A 63 14.68 -8.80 -2.71
C ARG A 63 14.28 -7.36 -2.94
N MET A 64 12.98 -7.10 -2.86
CA MET A 64 12.39 -5.79 -3.08
C MET A 64 11.68 -5.33 -1.82
N SER A 65 11.82 -4.06 -1.46
CA SER A 65 11.11 -3.48 -0.32
C SER A 65 10.75 -2.02 -0.53
N CYS A 66 9.66 -1.58 0.09
CA CYS A 66 9.33 -0.16 0.23
C CYS A 66 8.39 0.08 1.41
N ASP A 67 8.37 1.33 1.86
CA ASP A 67 7.37 1.86 2.77
C ASP A 67 6.68 3.04 2.07
N ALA A 68 5.36 3.10 2.15
CA ALA A 68 4.57 4.20 1.61
C ALA A 68 3.55 4.67 2.64
N GLU A 69 3.47 5.98 2.85
CA GLU A 69 2.40 6.57 3.65
C GLU A 69 1.14 6.78 2.79
N VAL A 70 -0.01 6.40 3.33
CA VAL A 70 -1.32 6.50 2.68
C VAL A 70 -2.28 7.21 3.63
N SER A 71 -2.83 8.36 3.23
CA SER A 71 -3.98 8.96 3.91
C SER A 71 -5.26 8.21 3.54
N GLN A 72 -6.00 7.71 4.53
CA GLN A 72 -7.30 7.06 4.28
C GLN A 72 -8.34 8.04 3.75
N ALA A 73 -8.37 9.26 4.29
CA ALA A 73 -9.33 10.30 3.91
C ALA A 73 -9.20 10.70 2.43
N GLU A 74 -7.99 10.70 1.86
CA GLU A 74 -7.77 11.00 0.44
C GLU A 74 -8.48 10.02 -0.50
N PHE A 75 -8.67 8.78 -0.04
CA PHE A 75 -9.39 7.71 -0.73
C PHE A 75 -10.85 7.56 -0.27
N GLY A 76 -11.36 8.52 0.52
CA GLY A 76 -12.73 8.49 1.03
C GLY A 76 -12.99 7.40 2.07
N VAL A 77 -11.94 6.81 2.64
CA VAL A 77 -12.03 5.81 3.70
C VAL A 77 -12.13 6.53 5.04
N LYS A 78 -13.20 6.29 5.79
CA LYS A 78 -13.34 6.84 7.15
C LYS A 78 -12.50 6.00 8.13
N PRO A 79 -11.51 6.59 8.84
CA PRO A 79 -10.73 5.86 9.83
C PRO A 79 -11.63 5.25 10.90
N TYR A 80 -11.28 4.04 11.33
CA TYR A 80 -12.00 3.36 12.39
C TYR A 80 -11.85 4.09 13.74
N SER A 81 -12.93 4.20 14.50
CA SER A 81 -12.95 4.86 15.82
C SER A 81 -13.88 4.16 16.80
N MET A 82 -13.54 4.18 18.09
CA MET A 82 -14.36 3.66 19.21
C MET A 82 -14.48 4.68 20.35
N MET A 83 -15.35 4.39 21.33
CA MET A 83 -15.54 5.19 22.55
C MET A 83 -15.78 6.68 22.26
N MET A 84 -16.73 6.97 21.36
CA MET A 84 -17.04 8.35 20.94
C MET A 84 -15.81 9.13 20.40
N GLY A 85 -14.82 8.42 19.84
CA GLY A 85 -13.61 9.01 19.26
C GLY A 85 -12.40 9.05 20.20
N ALA A 86 -12.53 8.59 21.46
CA ALA A 86 -11.41 8.52 22.40
C ALA A 86 -10.29 7.57 21.92
N MET A 87 -10.62 6.59 21.09
CA MET A 87 -9.63 5.74 20.40
C MET A 87 -9.93 5.72 18.90
N LYS A 88 -8.95 6.10 18.08
CA LYS A 88 -9.07 6.15 16.61
C LYS A 88 -7.81 5.65 15.93
N VAL A 89 -7.99 5.03 14.77
CA VAL A 89 -6.89 4.79 13.84
C VAL A 89 -6.48 6.14 13.25
N ALA A 90 -5.18 6.36 13.10
CA ALA A 90 -4.66 7.55 12.42
C ALA A 90 -5.15 7.59 10.97
N ASP A 91 -5.28 8.79 10.40
CA ASP A 91 -5.63 8.91 8.99
C ASP A 91 -4.52 8.38 8.08
N ALA A 92 -3.29 8.87 8.30
CA ALA A 92 -2.08 8.37 7.69
C ALA A 92 -1.73 6.97 8.23
N VAL A 93 -1.51 6.04 7.31
CA VAL A 93 -1.04 4.68 7.60
C VAL A 93 0.18 4.37 6.75
N THR A 94 1.19 3.74 7.33
CA THR A 94 2.34 3.21 6.58
C THR A 94 2.01 1.83 6.06
N VAL A 95 2.19 1.62 4.76
CA VAL A 95 2.12 0.32 4.10
C VAL A 95 3.54 -0.11 3.79
N SER A 96 3.99 -1.18 4.44
CA SER A 96 5.26 -1.84 4.16
C SER A 96 5.06 -2.98 3.18
N PHE A 97 5.90 -3.03 2.15
CA PHE A 97 5.92 -4.08 1.15
C PHE A 97 7.28 -4.77 1.12
N THR A 98 7.26 -6.09 0.99
CA THR A 98 8.44 -6.91 0.73
C THR A 98 8.10 -8.00 -0.28
N ALA A 99 8.96 -8.25 -1.25
CA ALA A 99 8.83 -9.36 -2.18
C ALA A 99 10.20 -9.93 -2.57
N GLU A 100 10.20 -11.18 -3.00
CA GLU A 100 11.38 -11.86 -3.53
C GLU A 100 11.07 -12.37 -4.94
N ARG A 101 12.05 -12.23 -5.85
CA ARG A 101 11.97 -12.73 -7.22
C ARG A 101 13.23 -13.54 -7.50
N ALA A 102 13.08 -14.81 -7.88
CA ALA A 102 14.21 -15.64 -8.29
C ALA A 102 14.81 -15.14 -9.61
N LYS A 103 16.11 -15.36 -9.79
CA LYS A 103 16.74 -15.26 -11.11
C LYS A 103 16.11 -16.29 -12.05
N ASP A 104 15.83 -15.89 -13.28
CA ASP A 104 15.44 -16.86 -14.31
C ASP A 104 16.60 -17.86 -14.45
N ALA A 105 16.28 -19.16 -14.49
CA ALA A 105 17.26 -20.24 -14.54
C ALA A 105 17.93 -20.35 -15.91
#